data_AF-A0A340WZK1-F1
#
_entry.id   AF-A0A340WZK1-F1
#
_cell.length_a   1.000
_cell.length_b   1.000
_cell.length_c   1.000
_cell.angle_alpha   90.00
_cell.angle_beta   90.00
_cell.angle_gamma   90.00
#
_symmetry.space_group_name_H-M   'P 1'
#
loop_
_entity.id
_entity.type
_entity.pdbx_description
1 polymer ?
#
loop_
_entity_poly.entity_id
_entity_poly.type
_entity_poly.pdbx_seq_one_letter_code
_entity_poly.pdbx_strand_id
1 'polypeptide(L)' 'MPRLPVVCLLPRRRVTLLVLQPGQRLVHLTLPRQRPASTIAVAIALAVFFTAFLTPGGYVLSNLNQYRRQ' A
#
# COMPACT_ATOMS: atom_id res chain seq x y z
N MET A 1 -1.13 -52.93 28.52
CA MET A 1 -1.84 -52.26 29.64
C MET A 1 -1.77 -50.76 29.46
N PRO A 2 -2.89 -50.03 29.54
CA PRO A 2 -3.01 -48.64 29.09
C PRO A 2 -2.37 -47.68 30.11
N ARG A 3 -1.60 -46.70 29.62
CA ARG A 3 -1.00 -45.63 30.44
C ARG A 3 -2.03 -44.52 30.62
N LEU A 4 -2.52 -44.34 31.84
CA LEU A 4 -3.41 -43.25 32.26
C LEU A 4 -2.69 -41.90 32.13
N PRO A 5 -3.32 -40.83 31.62
CA PRO A 5 -2.79 -39.48 31.77
C PRO A 5 -3.17 -38.98 33.16
N VAL A 6 -2.16 -38.80 34.02
CA VAL A 6 -2.32 -38.19 35.34
C VAL A 6 -2.70 -36.73 35.13
N VAL A 7 -3.95 -36.40 35.46
CA VAL A 7 -4.44 -35.03 35.61
C VAL A 7 -3.80 -34.44 36.86
N CYS A 8 -2.69 -33.73 36.69
CA CYS A 8 -2.11 -32.94 37.76
C CYS A 8 -2.90 -31.65 37.95
N LEU A 9 -3.59 -31.59 39.09
CA LEU A 9 -4.23 -30.42 39.68
C LEU A 9 -3.16 -29.35 40.01
N LEU A 10 -3.22 -28.22 39.28
CA LEU A 10 -2.87 -26.83 39.61
C LEU A 10 -1.83 -26.52 40.71
N PRO A 11 -0.97 -25.50 40.48
CA PRO A 11 -1.11 -24.32 41.33
C PRO A 11 -0.91 -22.98 40.59
N ARG A 12 -1.95 -22.14 40.65
CA ARG A 12 -1.87 -20.75 41.15
C ARG A 12 -0.58 -19.96 40.82
N ARG A 13 -0.44 -19.49 39.57
CA ARG A 13 0.40 -18.32 39.24
C ARG A 13 -0.13 -17.60 38.00
N ARG A 14 -1.15 -16.77 38.19
CA ARG A 14 -1.63 -15.79 37.18
C ARG A 14 -0.66 -14.61 37.09
N VAL A 15 0.55 -14.83 36.61
CA VAL A 15 1.45 -13.72 36.23
C VAL A 15 2.23 -14.15 35.00
N THR A 16 2.24 -13.26 34.01
CA THR A 16 3.04 -13.33 32.77
C THR A 16 2.72 -14.50 31.86
N LEU A 17 1.60 -14.37 31.16
CA LEU A 17 1.58 -14.49 29.70
C LEU A 17 0.46 -13.57 29.23
N LEU A 18 0.65 -12.27 29.50
CA LEU A 18 0.30 -11.27 28.51
C LEU A 18 1.19 -11.64 27.32
N VAL A 19 0.73 -12.64 26.55
CA VAL A 19 1.18 -12.88 25.20
C VAL A 19 0.82 -11.58 24.50
N LEU A 20 1.73 -10.62 24.62
CA LEU A 20 2.16 -9.78 23.53
C LEU A 20 2.07 -10.71 22.32
N GLN A 21 0.98 -10.64 21.55
CA GLN A 21 0.99 -11.20 20.21
C GLN A 21 1.84 -10.19 19.43
N PRO A 22 3.16 -10.37 19.29
CA PRO A 22 4.01 -9.45 18.56
C PRO A 22 3.96 -9.93 17.09
N GLY A 23 2.73 -10.15 16.62
CA GLY A 23 2.41 -10.99 15.47
C GLY A 23 1.27 -10.43 14.64
N GLN A 24 0.58 -9.39 15.11
CA GLN A 24 -0.11 -8.44 14.23
C GLN A 24 0.91 -7.44 13.65
N ARG A 25 2.06 -7.96 13.24
CA ARG A 25 3.11 -7.24 12.54
C ARG A 25 2.54 -6.91 11.19
N LEU A 26 1.81 -5.79 11.13
CA LEU A 26 1.10 -5.25 9.98
C LEU A 26 0.56 -6.37 9.11
N VAL A 27 -0.73 -6.71 9.28
CA VAL A 27 -1.54 -7.29 8.21
C VAL A 27 -1.13 -6.54 6.97
N HIS A 28 -0.25 -7.18 6.21
CA HIS A 28 0.39 -6.63 5.04
C HIS A 28 -0.80 -6.19 4.24
N LEU A 29 -0.99 -4.86 4.10
CA LEU A 29 -2.06 -4.27 3.31
C LEU A 29 -2.11 -5.11 2.04
N THR A 30 -3.01 -6.09 2.00
CA THR A 30 -2.96 -7.13 0.99
C THR A 30 -3.46 -6.39 -0.20
N LEU A 31 -2.49 -5.87 -0.96
CA LEU A 31 -2.68 -4.89 -2.00
C LEU A 31 -3.81 -5.44 -2.87
N PRO A 32 -4.93 -4.72 -3.03
CA PRO A 32 -6.10 -5.25 -3.69
C PRO A 32 -5.67 -5.78 -5.03
N ARG A 33 -5.74 -7.11 -5.19
CA ARG A 33 -5.17 -7.96 -6.26
C ARG A 33 -4.94 -7.16 -7.54
N GLN A 34 -3.83 -6.42 -7.60
CA GLN A 34 -3.58 -5.51 -8.71
C GLN A 34 -3.20 -6.43 -9.86
N ARG A 35 -4.08 -6.52 -10.86
CA ARG A 35 -3.70 -7.15 -12.11
C ARG A 35 -2.45 -6.41 -12.60
N PRO A 36 -1.42 -7.13 -13.06
CA PRO A 36 -0.25 -6.48 -13.63
C PRO A 36 -0.74 -5.52 -14.70
N ALA A 37 -0.49 -4.22 -14.50
CA ALA A 37 -0.84 -3.23 -15.49
C ALA A 37 -0.07 -3.57 -16.76
N SER A 38 -0.76 -3.63 -17.91
CA SER A 38 -0.07 -3.84 -19.17
C SER A 38 0.90 -2.69 -19.40
N THR A 39 2.08 -2.98 -19.95
CA THR A 39 3.09 -1.96 -20.27
C THR A 39 2.49 -0.82 -21.12
N ILE A 40 1.56 -1.17 -22.01
CA ILE A 40 0.81 -0.22 -22.83
C ILE A 40 -0.08 0.68 -21.97
N ALA A 41 -0.83 0.14 -21.01
CA ALA A 41 -1.67 0.94 -20.12
C ALA A 41 -0.83 1.91 -19.28
N VAL A 42 0.34 1.48 -18.81
CA VAL A 42 1.27 2.36 -18.08
C VAL A 42 1.82 3.47 -18.98
N ALA A 43 2.24 3.12 -20.20
CA ALA A 43 2.74 4.11 -21.16
C ALA A 43 1.67 5.16 -21.52
N ILE A 44 0.42 4.73 -21.74
CA ILE A 44 -0.71 5.63 -21.98
C ILE A 44 -0.96 6.52 -20.76
N ALA A 45 -1.00 5.94 -19.56
CA ALA A 45 -1.25 6.70 -18.33
C ALA A 45 -0.17 7.78 -18.12
N LEU A 46 1.10 7.44 -18.34
CA LEU A 46 2.20 8.40 -18.27
C LEU A 46 2.07 9.49 -19.34
N ALA A 47 1.78 9.13 -20.59
CA ALA A 47 1.61 10.09 -21.67
C ALA A 47 0.46 11.06 -21.38
N VAL A 48 -0.70 10.56 -20.95
CA VAL A 48 -1.86 11.38 -20.55
C VAL A 48 -1.50 12.28 -19.38
N PHE A 49 -0.82 11.75 -18.37
CA PHE A 49 -0.40 12.53 -17.21
C PHE A 49 0.51 13.69 -17.63
N PHE A 50 1.58 13.43 -18.37
CA PHE A 50 2.50 14.49 -18.81
C PHE A 50 1.83 15.50 -19.74
N THR A 51 1.07 15.05 -20.73
CA THR A 51 0.40 15.94 -21.69
C THR A 51 -0.65 16.83 -21.00
N ALA A 52 -1.35 16.35 -19.97
CA ALA A 52 -2.32 17.17 -19.23
C ALA A 52 -1.69 18.41 -18.58
N PHE A 53 -0.44 18.32 -18.13
CA PHE A 53 0.28 19.47 -17.53
C PHE A 53 1.09 20.25 -18.56
N LEU A 54 1.73 19.57 -19.50
CA LEU A 54 2.62 20.21 -20.49
C LEU A 54 1.84 20.96 -21.58
N THR A 55 0.67 20.50 -21.99
CA THR A 55 -0.13 21.15 -23.04
C THR A 55 -0.57 22.56 -22.67
N PRO A 56 -1.23 22.81 -21.51
CA PRO A 56 -1.62 24.17 -21.13
C PRO A 56 -0.38 25.05 -20.87
N GLY A 57 0.67 24.52 -20.25
CA GLY A 57 1.92 25.26 -20.03
C GLY A 57 2.60 25.68 -21.33
N GLY A 58 2.68 24.76 -22.30
CA GLY A 58 3.24 25.02 -23.63
C GLY A 58 2.41 26.05 -24.40
N TYR A 59 1.08 25.98 -24.31
CA TYR A 59 0.20 26.98 -24.91
C TYR A 59 0.43 28.37 -24.33
N VAL A 60 0.45 28.50 -23.00
CA VAL A 60 0.69 29.79 -22.34
C VAL A 60 2.07 30.32 -22.70
N LEU A 61 3.11 29.48 -22.61
CA LEU A 61 4.48 29.86 -22.92
C LEU A 61 4.63 30.34 -24.37
N SER A 62 3.99 29.66 -25.31
CA SER A 62 4.01 30.04 -26.73
C SER A 62 3.36 31.40 -26.98
N ASN A 63 2.37 31.79 -26.17
CA ASN A 63 1.63 33.04 -26.31
C ASN A 63 2.15 34.16 -25.39
N LEU A 64 3.17 33.91 -24.56
CA LEU A 64 3.72 34.91 -23.64
C LEU A 64 4.13 36.21 -24.32
N ASN A 65 4.70 36.14 -25.52
CA ASN A 65 5.13 37.34 -26.23
C ASN A 65 3.94 38.17 -26.74
N GLN A 66 2.79 37.54 -26.99
CA GLN A 66 1.54 38.25 -27.30
C GLN A 66 0.93 38.85 -26.03
N TYR A 67 0.89 38.10 -24.93
CA TYR A 67 0.40 38.61 -23.64
C TYR A 67 1.24 39.77 -23.10
N ARG A 68 2.55 39.81 -23.35
CA ARG A 68 3.44 40.89 -22.91
C ARG A 68 3.32 42.18 -23.74
N ARG A 69 2.77 42.09 -24.95
CA ARG A 69 2.60 43.23 -25.87
C ARG A 69 1.22 43.87 -25.77
N GLN A 70 0.26 43.18 -25.17
CA GLN A 70 -0.99 43.76 -24.68
C GLN A 70 -0.73 44.49 -23.36
#